data_AF-A0A913Y0A2-F1
#
_entry.id   AF-A0A913Y0A2-F1
#
_cell.length_a   1.000
_cell.length_b   1.000
_cell.length_c   1.000
_cell.angle_alpha   90.00
_cell.angle_beta   90.00
_cell.angle_gamma   90.00
#
_symmetry.space_group_name_H-M   'P 1'
#
loop_
_entity.id
_entity.type
_entity.pdbx_description
1 polymer ?
#
loop_
_entity_poly.entity_id
_entity_poly.type
_entity_poly.pdbx_seq_one_letter_code
_entity_poly.pdbx_strand_id
1 'polypeptide(L)'
;MEQVKLTFVVLSIFFYLTQAARVQEDIPDEKWSYVNVRENAHMFWWLYGAQTSPSERASLPLILWLQGGPGGSSTGFGNFGELGPLDVNLRPRNTTWTQVANVLFVDNPVGAGFSYVTNNNAYTKDVTEIAEDLLTMLQSFMKEMPVFQNIPFFIFCESYGGKMTAAFGVRLYKAISSGEIRCNFKAVALGDSWISPVDSVLTWGPYLYSVSLLDENSLAKVNAVAQSTAKAVEMGQYKNATKLWGDTEAAITEYTDNVDVYNILIHNAPPFPKSNLLGETQLGRLYSTHVGRLYTDPLTAL
;
A
#
# COMPACT_ATOMS: atom_id res chain seq x y z
N MET A 1 -73.59 21.75 -53.23
CA MET A 1 -72.31 21.08 -53.52
C MET A 1 -71.26 21.72 -52.62
N GLU A 2 -70.98 21.08 -51.50
CA GLU A 2 -70.04 21.55 -50.47
C GLU A 2 -68.59 21.44 -50.94
N GLN A 3 -67.79 22.46 -50.64
CA GLN A 3 -66.34 22.43 -50.80
C GLN A 3 -65.70 21.80 -49.56
N VAL A 4 -65.04 20.66 -49.75
CA VAL A 4 -64.22 20.01 -48.73
C VAL A 4 -62.85 20.71 -48.67
N LYS A 5 -62.54 21.35 -47.53
CA LYS A 5 -61.18 21.84 -47.21
C LYS A 5 -60.39 20.70 -46.60
N LEU A 6 -59.32 20.29 -47.27
CA LEU A 6 -58.37 19.28 -46.80
C LEU A 6 -57.27 19.98 -45.99
N THR A 7 -57.29 19.85 -44.67
CA THR A 7 -56.26 20.38 -43.78
C THR A 7 -55.16 19.33 -43.60
N PHE A 8 -53.96 19.62 -44.10
CA PHE A 8 -52.76 18.80 -43.84
C PHE A 8 -52.22 19.12 -42.43
N VAL A 9 -52.21 18.13 -41.55
CA VAL A 9 -51.53 18.19 -40.25
C VAL A 9 -50.09 17.70 -40.45
N VAL A 10 -49.13 18.62 -40.35
CA VAL A 10 -47.70 18.28 -40.32
C VAL A 10 -47.36 17.88 -38.88
N LEU A 11 -47.16 16.57 -38.66
CA LEU A 11 -46.65 16.01 -37.42
C LEU A 11 -45.11 16.14 -37.42
N SER A 12 -44.60 17.21 -36.79
CA SER A 12 -43.18 17.37 -36.50
C SER A 12 -42.78 16.47 -35.35
N ILE A 13 -42.13 15.34 -35.66
CA ILE A 13 -41.52 14.45 -34.67
C ILE A 13 -40.19 15.06 -34.25
N PHE A 14 -40.16 15.71 -33.08
CA PHE A 14 -38.91 16.10 -32.43
C PHE A 14 -38.23 14.86 -31.85
N PHE A 15 -37.18 14.37 -32.51
CA PHE A 15 -36.22 13.45 -31.89
C PHE A 15 -35.41 14.24 -30.85
N TYR A 16 -35.77 14.09 -29.58
CA TYR A 16 -34.88 14.46 -28.48
C TYR A 16 -33.73 13.44 -28.44
N LEU A 17 -32.62 13.78 -29.08
CA LEU A 17 -31.32 13.19 -28.75
C LEU A 17 -30.95 13.68 -27.35
N THR A 18 -31.32 12.93 -26.32
CA THR A 18 -30.68 13.05 -25.01
C THR A 18 -29.30 12.43 -25.14
N GLN A 19 -28.36 13.19 -25.70
CA GLN A 19 -26.96 12.94 -25.41
C GLN A 19 -26.81 13.32 -23.94
N ALA A 20 -26.96 12.32 -23.06
CA ALA A 20 -26.49 12.42 -21.70
C ALA A 20 -24.98 12.68 -21.82
N ALA A 21 -24.60 13.96 -21.85
CA ALA A 21 -23.26 14.38 -21.57
C ALA A 21 -22.99 13.82 -20.17
N ARG A 22 -22.36 12.64 -20.12
CA ARG A 22 -21.68 12.19 -18.93
C ARG A 22 -20.72 13.33 -18.65
N VAL A 23 -21.04 14.16 -17.67
CA VAL A 23 -20.07 15.09 -17.12
C VAL A 23 -18.99 14.16 -16.59
N GLN A 24 -17.92 14.01 -17.38
CA GLN A 24 -16.71 13.36 -16.94
C GLN A 24 -16.18 14.31 -15.90
N GLU A 25 -16.35 13.96 -14.62
CA GLU A 25 -15.76 14.74 -13.55
C GLU A 25 -14.26 14.80 -13.80
N ASP A 26 -13.76 16.02 -13.98
CA ASP A 26 -12.34 16.27 -14.19
C ASP A 26 -11.57 15.76 -12.97
N ILE A 27 -10.64 14.84 -13.19
CA ILE A 27 -9.79 14.34 -12.10
C ILE A 27 -8.75 15.45 -11.82
N PRO A 28 -8.65 15.96 -10.58
CA PRO A 28 -7.73 17.05 -10.24
C PRO A 28 -6.27 16.60 -10.25
N ASP A 29 -5.35 17.56 -10.22
CA ASP A 29 -3.90 17.27 -10.15
C ASP A 29 -3.57 16.55 -8.85
N GLU A 30 -4.14 17.04 -7.74
CA GLU A 30 -4.09 16.40 -6.44
C GLU A 30 -5.42 16.58 -5.69
N LYS A 31 -5.72 15.61 -4.83
CA LYS A 31 -6.80 15.71 -3.86
C LYS A 31 -6.48 14.81 -2.67
N TRP A 32 -6.84 15.23 -1.47
CA TRP A 32 -6.73 14.39 -0.28
C TRP A 32 -7.98 14.56 0.56
N SER A 33 -8.23 13.62 1.46
CA SER A 33 -9.27 13.74 2.49
C SER A 33 -9.07 12.71 3.59
N TYR A 34 -9.94 12.79 4.60
CA TYR A 34 -10.09 11.79 5.65
C TYR A 34 -11.41 11.04 5.50
N VAL A 35 -11.41 9.76 5.87
CA VAL A 35 -12.61 8.92 5.96
C VAL A 35 -12.73 8.37 7.36
N ASN A 36 -13.92 8.47 7.95
CA ASN A 36 -14.26 7.78 9.20
C ASN A 36 -14.59 6.33 8.85
N VAL A 37 -13.67 5.40 9.12
CA VAL A 37 -13.82 3.98 8.76
C VAL A 37 -14.49 3.17 9.86
N ARG A 38 -14.27 3.56 11.12
CA ARG A 38 -14.96 3.06 12.31
C ARG A 38 -15.13 4.21 13.31
N GLU A 39 -15.89 3.96 14.37
CA GLU A 39 -15.94 4.89 15.50
C GLU A 39 -14.51 5.12 16.04
N ASN A 40 -14.12 6.39 16.21
CA ASN A 40 -12.80 6.79 16.68
C ASN A 40 -11.62 6.40 15.76
N ALA A 41 -11.87 6.00 14.50
CA ALA A 41 -10.83 5.57 13.56
C ALA A 41 -10.96 6.29 12.21
N HIS A 42 -9.90 6.99 11.81
CA HIS A 42 -9.90 7.91 10.67
C HIS A 42 -8.73 7.60 9.74
N MET A 43 -9.03 7.28 8.48
CA MET A 43 -8.00 7.01 7.45
C MET A 43 -7.79 8.21 6.54
N PHE A 44 -6.54 8.52 6.25
CA PHE A 44 -6.13 9.54 5.29
C PHE A 44 -5.78 8.92 3.94
N TRP A 45 -6.16 9.60 2.86
CA TRP A 45 -5.78 9.25 1.50
C TRP A 45 -5.36 10.48 0.72
N TRP A 46 -4.44 10.28 -0.23
CA TRP A 46 -3.94 11.31 -1.13
C TRP A 46 -3.89 10.78 -2.57
N LEU A 47 -4.71 11.36 -3.43
CA LEU A 47 -4.77 11.12 -4.86
C LEU A 47 -3.86 12.12 -5.60
N TYR A 48 -3.07 11.59 -6.54
CA TYR A 48 -2.47 12.36 -7.62
C TYR A 48 -3.09 11.94 -8.95
N GLY A 49 -3.57 12.92 -9.71
CA GLY A 49 -3.98 12.73 -11.09
C GLY A 49 -2.78 12.41 -11.98
N ALA A 50 -3.01 11.64 -13.04
CA ALA A 50 -1.93 11.37 -14.01
C ALA A 50 -1.44 12.67 -14.69
N GLN A 51 -0.19 12.69 -15.17
CA GLN A 51 0.45 13.83 -15.84
C GLN A 51 -0.08 14.05 -17.28
N THR A 52 -1.38 14.26 -17.40
CA THR A 52 -2.14 14.54 -18.62
C THR A 52 -3.23 15.54 -18.30
N SER A 53 -4.02 16.00 -19.28
CA SER A 53 -5.12 16.92 -19.00
C SER A 53 -6.17 16.29 -18.06
N PRO A 54 -6.88 17.08 -17.23
CA PRO A 54 -7.86 16.54 -16.27
C PRO A 54 -8.92 15.61 -16.87
N SER A 55 -9.34 15.87 -18.11
CA SER A 55 -10.33 15.05 -18.82
C SER A 55 -9.75 13.73 -19.35
N GLU A 56 -8.48 13.70 -19.74
CA GLU A 56 -7.77 12.50 -20.22
C GLU A 56 -7.42 11.53 -19.08
N ARG A 57 -7.27 12.02 -17.85
CA ARG A 57 -6.95 11.18 -16.68
C ARG A 57 -7.95 10.04 -16.46
N ALA A 58 -9.22 10.24 -16.82
CA ALA A 58 -10.24 9.21 -16.69
C ALA A 58 -10.15 8.10 -17.77
N SER A 59 -9.25 8.25 -18.75
CA SER A 59 -8.86 7.17 -19.66
C SER A 59 -7.70 6.31 -19.14
N LEU A 60 -7.05 6.75 -18.06
CA LEU A 60 -5.92 6.06 -17.42
C LEU A 60 -6.38 5.28 -16.17
N PRO A 61 -5.67 4.22 -15.77
CA PRO A 61 -6.08 3.43 -14.60
C PRO A 61 -5.93 4.21 -13.29
N LEU A 62 -6.61 3.70 -12.26
CA LEU A 62 -6.33 4.04 -10.87
C LEU A 62 -5.44 2.95 -10.27
N ILE A 63 -4.34 3.36 -9.67
CA ILE A 63 -3.49 2.53 -8.82
C ILE A 63 -3.69 2.97 -7.38
N LEU A 64 -4.07 2.04 -6.50
CA LEU A 64 -3.95 2.23 -5.05
C LEU A 64 -2.63 1.63 -4.57
N TRP A 65 -1.83 2.44 -3.87
CA TRP A 65 -0.56 2.02 -3.27
C TRP A 65 -0.72 1.78 -1.77
N LEU A 66 -0.28 0.60 -1.30
CA LEU A 66 -0.26 0.23 0.11
C LEU A 66 1.14 -0.10 0.59
N GLN A 67 1.65 0.76 1.46
CA GLN A 67 2.91 0.57 2.14
C GLN A 67 2.87 -0.54 3.20
N GLY A 68 4.05 -1.08 3.52
CA GLY A 68 4.23 -2.13 4.52
C GLY A 68 4.42 -1.64 5.96
N GLY A 69 5.40 -2.24 6.65
CA GLY A 69 5.65 -2.04 8.09
C GLY A 69 5.27 -3.29 8.90
N PRO A 70 4.03 -3.42 9.42
CA PRO A 70 2.84 -2.57 9.23
C PRO A 70 2.98 -1.17 9.85
N GLY A 71 2.22 -0.21 9.32
CA GLY A 71 2.20 1.17 9.81
C GLY A 71 3.11 2.14 9.05
N GLY A 72 3.78 1.67 7.99
CA GLY A 72 4.47 2.54 7.05
C GLY A 72 3.47 3.46 6.34
N SER A 73 3.85 4.73 6.19
CA SER A 73 2.99 5.70 5.51
C SER A 73 3.13 5.58 4.01
N SER A 74 2.04 5.32 3.31
CA SER A 74 1.99 5.37 1.84
C SER A 74 2.11 6.81 1.35
N THR A 75 1.53 7.77 2.07
CA THR A 75 1.56 9.20 1.67
C THR A 75 2.89 9.88 1.98
N GLY A 76 3.66 9.33 2.92
CA GLY A 76 5.02 9.72 3.24
C GLY A 76 6.04 8.95 2.42
N PHE A 77 6.23 7.66 2.71
CA PHE A 77 7.30 6.86 2.12
C PHE A 77 7.00 6.47 0.68
N GLY A 78 5.86 5.82 0.40
CA GLY A 78 5.50 5.42 -0.97
C GLY A 78 5.47 6.60 -1.94
N ASN A 79 4.90 7.72 -1.50
CA ASN A 79 4.80 8.94 -2.30
C ASN A 79 6.17 9.62 -2.47
N PHE A 80 6.81 10.09 -1.39
CA PHE A 80 8.00 10.94 -1.49
C PHE A 80 9.31 10.16 -1.54
N GLY A 81 9.33 8.93 -1.05
CA GLY A 81 10.49 8.03 -1.10
C GLY A 81 10.59 7.29 -2.44
N GLU A 82 9.46 6.90 -3.02
CA GLU A 82 9.47 5.88 -4.09
C GLU A 82 8.92 6.40 -5.41
N LEU A 83 7.59 6.42 -5.57
CA LEU A 83 6.94 6.46 -6.88
C LEU A 83 6.06 7.70 -7.14
N GLY A 84 5.86 8.54 -6.13
CA GLY A 84 5.11 9.80 -6.26
C GLY A 84 5.80 10.80 -7.20
N PRO A 85 5.17 11.96 -7.47
CA PRO A 85 5.68 12.92 -8.43
C PRO A 85 6.91 13.70 -7.93
N LEU A 86 7.08 13.80 -6.61
CA LEU A 86 8.16 14.55 -5.96
C LEU A 86 9.03 13.64 -5.09
N ASP A 87 10.29 14.02 -4.89
CA ASP A 87 11.15 13.42 -3.87
C ASP A 87 10.95 14.06 -2.49
N VAL A 88 11.66 13.54 -1.48
CA VAL A 88 11.63 14.06 -0.09
C VAL A 88 12.08 15.52 0.05
N ASN A 89 12.78 16.06 -0.96
CA ASN A 89 13.19 17.46 -1.03
C ASN A 89 12.24 18.31 -1.90
N LEU A 90 11.06 17.77 -2.21
CA LEU A 90 10.02 18.38 -3.05
C LEU A 90 10.47 18.68 -4.49
N ARG A 91 11.47 17.95 -5.00
CA ARG A 91 11.93 18.08 -6.38
C ARG A 91 11.18 17.10 -7.27
N PRO A 92 10.83 17.47 -8.52
CA PRO A 92 10.22 16.55 -9.47
C PRO A 92 11.07 15.31 -9.70
N ARG A 93 10.43 14.14 -9.76
CA ARG A 93 11.07 12.88 -10.13
C ARG A 93 11.01 12.67 -11.65
N ASN A 94 12.11 12.17 -12.22
CA ASN A 94 12.12 11.74 -13.62
C ASN A 94 11.29 10.46 -13.85
N THR A 95 11.20 9.61 -12.82
CA THR A 95 10.45 8.36 -12.80
C THR A 95 9.37 8.44 -11.74
N THR A 96 8.11 8.58 -12.17
CA THR A 96 6.94 8.59 -11.29
C THR A 96 5.79 7.84 -11.94
N TRP A 97 5.01 7.12 -11.13
CA TRP A 97 3.87 6.35 -11.65
C TRP A 97 2.72 7.26 -12.13
N THR A 98 2.72 8.53 -11.72
CA THR A 98 1.76 9.52 -12.24
C THR A 98 1.93 9.78 -13.74
N GLN A 99 3.03 9.35 -14.37
CA GLN A 99 3.19 9.38 -15.83
C GLN A 99 2.23 8.45 -16.57
N VAL A 100 1.74 7.38 -15.93
CA VAL A 100 0.95 6.33 -16.59
C VAL A 100 -0.37 6.00 -15.91
N ALA A 101 -0.61 6.52 -14.70
CA ALA A 101 -1.80 6.23 -13.91
C ALA A 101 -2.18 7.38 -12.97
N ASN A 102 -3.44 7.39 -12.55
CA ASN A 102 -3.83 8.09 -11.34
C ASN A 102 -3.37 7.26 -10.14
N VAL A 103 -2.78 7.88 -9.12
CA VAL A 103 -2.18 7.15 -7.99
C VAL A 103 -2.83 7.61 -6.69
N LEU A 104 -3.43 6.67 -5.96
CA LEU A 104 -4.05 6.87 -4.66
C LEU A 104 -3.17 6.23 -3.58
N PHE A 105 -2.52 7.07 -2.79
CA PHE A 105 -1.79 6.67 -1.60
C PHE A 105 -2.74 6.63 -0.41
N VAL A 106 -2.71 5.55 0.36
CA VAL A 106 -3.55 5.39 1.55
C VAL A 106 -2.68 5.07 2.74
N ASP A 107 -2.75 5.89 3.78
CA ASP A 107 -2.09 5.61 5.03
C ASP A 107 -2.85 4.54 5.80
N ASN A 108 -2.31 3.33 5.81
CA ASN A 108 -2.97 2.13 6.30
C ASN A 108 -2.00 1.28 7.15
N PRO A 109 -2.45 0.72 8.28
CA PRO A 109 -3.78 0.84 8.90
C PRO A 109 -3.99 2.18 9.62
N VAL A 110 -5.14 2.37 10.29
CA VAL A 110 -5.33 3.53 11.17
C VAL A 110 -4.19 3.66 12.20
N GLY A 111 -3.64 4.86 12.34
CA GLY A 111 -2.40 5.11 13.09
C GLY A 111 -1.14 5.24 12.22
N ALA A 112 -1.18 4.80 10.96
CA ALA A 112 -0.09 5.02 10.00
C ALA A 112 -0.14 6.44 9.45
N GLY A 113 1.03 7.07 9.27
CA GLY A 113 1.13 8.40 8.64
C GLY A 113 0.18 9.43 9.23
N PHE A 114 -0.70 9.98 8.38
CA PHE A 114 -1.73 10.93 8.81
C PHE A 114 -3.02 10.26 9.32
N SER A 115 -3.22 8.96 9.09
CA SER A 115 -4.35 8.22 9.65
C SER A 115 -4.22 8.11 11.16
N TYR A 116 -5.31 8.31 11.90
CA TYR A 116 -5.27 8.37 13.35
C TYR A 116 -6.49 7.71 14.02
N VAL A 117 -6.34 7.47 15.31
CA VAL A 117 -7.45 7.09 16.19
C VAL A 117 -7.62 8.13 17.28
N THR A 118 -8.86 8.40 17.69
CA THR A 118 -9.16 9.25 18.87
C THR A 118 -9.25 8.42 20.15
N ASN A 119 -9.23 7.09 20.03
CA ASN A 119 -9.22 6.13 21.12
C ASN A 119 -8.29 4.95 20.78
N ASN A 120 -7.35 4.63 21.66
CA ASN A 120 -6.38 3.54 21.44
C ASN A 120 -7.04 2.16 21.25
N ASN A 121 -8.27 1.95 21.72
CA ASN A 121 -8.98 0.71 21.49
C ASN A 121 -9.45 0.54 20.03
N ALA A 122 -9.37 1.60 19.22
CA ALA A 122 -9.76 1.61 17.82
C ALA A 122 -8.63 1.22 16.85
N TYR A 123 -7.40 0.99 17.32
CA TYR A 123 -6.36 0.37 16.48
C TYR A 123 -6.82 -1.01 16.02
N THR A 124 -6.53 -1.33 14.75
CA THR A 124 -6.87 -2.63 14.18
C THR A 124 -6.09 -3.75 14.86
N LYS A 125 -6.74 -4.90 15.03
CA LYS A 125 -6.17 -6.05 15.77
C LYS A 125 -5.65 -7.16 14.85
N ASP A 126 -6.17 -7.22 13.63
CA ASP A 126 -5.79 -8.22 12.63
C ASP A 126 -6.03 -7.71 11.20
N VAL A 127 -5.59 -8.50 10.22
CA VAL A 127 -5.70 -8.16 8.79
C VAL A 127 -7.14 -8.16 8.27
N THR A 128 -8.09 -8.80 8.98
CA THR A 128 -9.51 -8.78 8.61
C THR A 128 -10.08 -7.41 8.90
N GLU A 129 -9.82 -6.87 10.09
CA GLU A 129 -10.25 -5.52 10.46
C GLU A 129 -9.62 -4.45 9.54
N ILE A 130 -8.34 -4.62 9.18
CA ILE A 130 -7.66 -3.77 8.19
C ILE A 130 -8.37 -3.82 6.82
N ALA A 131 -8.78 -5.00 6.38
CA ALA A 131 -9.46 -5.16 5.09
C ALA A 131 -10.86 -4.52 5.09
N GLU A 132 -11.60 -4.55 6.20
CA GLU A 132 -12.89 -3.85 6.34
C GLU A 132 -12.72 -2.32 6.35
N ASP A 133 -11.71 -1.82 7.06
CA ASP A 133 -11.39 -0.39 7.08
C ASP A 133 -11.02 0.12 5.68
N LEU A 134 -10.15 -0.61 4.96
CA LEU A 134 -9.77 -0.30 3.59
C LEU A 134 -10.97 -0.31 2.62
N LEU A 135 -11.91 -1.25 2.80
CA LEU A 135 -13.12 -1.27 1.99
C LEU A 135 -14.01 -0.06 2.25
N THR A 136 -14.22 0.29 3.53
CA THR A 136 -15.02 1.46 3.93
C THR A 136 -14.41 2.76 3.39
N MET A 137 -13.08 2.85 3.45
CA MET A 137 -12.31 3.94 2.85
C MET A 137 -12.52 4.00 1.34
N LEU A 138 -12.35 2.87 0.62
CA LEU A 138 -12.49 2.82 -0.83
C LEU A 138 -13.92 3.15 -1.29
N GLN A 139 -14.94 2.66 -0.58
CA GLN A 139 -16.35 3.00 -0.84
C GLN A 139 -16.59 4.51 -0.71
N SER A 140 -16.02 5.13 0.34
CA SER A 140 -16.15 6.56 0.57
C SER A 140 -15.44 7.38 -0.51
N PHE A 141 -14.20 7.00 -0.86
CA PHE A 141 -13.44 7.61 -1.95
C PHE A 141 -14.17 7.51 -3.29
N MET A 142 -14.69 6.32 -3.65
CA MET A 142 -15.42 6.12 -4.91
C MET A 142 -16.80 6.78 -4.92
N LYS A 143 -17.41 7.04 -3.76
CA LYS A 143 -18.62 7.87 -3.66
C LYS A 143 -18.31 9.34 -3.88
N GLU A 144 -17.18 9.80 -3.35
CA GLU A 144 -16.71 11.18 -3.53
C GLU A 144 -16.18 11.45 -4.94
N MET A 145 -15.61 10.44 -5.59
CA MET A 145 -15.10 10.52 -6.96
C MET A 145 -15.62 9.38 -7.84
N PRO A 146 -16.91 9.43 -8.25
CA PRO A 146 -17.58 8.35 -9.00
C PRO A 146 -16.91 7.92 -10.31
N VAL A 147 -16.08 8.77 -10.92
CA VAL A 147 -15.30 8.42 -12.12
C VAL A 147 -14.48 7.14 -11.90
N PHE A 148 -13.89 6.97 -10.72
CA PHE A 148 -13.03 5.83 -10.39
C PHE A 148 -13.76 4.49 -10.26
N GLN A 149 -15.10 4.49 -10.17
CA GLN A 149 -15.88 3.24 -10.17
C GLN A 149 -15.81 2.49 -11.50
N ASN A 150 -15.49 3.21 -12.60
CA ASN A 150 -15.58 2.67 -13.96
C ASN A 150 -14.22 2.47 -14.63
N ILE A 151 -13.17 3.16 -14.19
CA ILE A 151 -11.84 3.03 -14.79
C ILE A 151 -11.10 1.82 -14.18
N PRO A 152 -10.19 1.18 -14.93
CA PRO A 152 -9.46 0.02 -14.43
C PRO A 152 -8.76 0.32 -13.10
N PHE A 153 -9.00 -0.51 -12.10
CA PHE A 153 -8.46 -0.36 -10.74
C PHE A 153 -7.48 -1.47 -10.39
N PHE A 154 -6.28 -1.09 -9.96
CA PHE A 154 -5.21 -1.99 -9.53
C PHE A 154 -4.76 -1.65 -8.11
N ILE A 155 -4.33 -2.68 -7.38
CA ILE A 155 -3.70 -2.50 -6.08
C ILE A 155 -2.24 -2.94 -6.19
N PHE A 156 -1.33 -2.04 -5.86
CA PHE A 156 0.09 -2.32 -5.73
C PHE A 156 0.49 -2.12 -4.26
N CYS A 157 1.44 -2.92 -3.81
CA CYS A 157 1.88 -2.86 -2.43
C CYS A 157 3.28 -3.42 -2.28
N GLU A 158 3.84 -3.23 -1.08
CA GLU A 158 5.13 -3.78 -0.74
C GLU A 158 5.25 -4.26 0.70
N SER A 159 6.25 -5.11 0.97
CA SER A 159 6.57 -5.57 2.32
C SER A 159 5.33 -6.15 3.03
N TYR A 160 5.02 -5.74 4.26
CA TYR A 160 3.80 -6.17 4.97
C TYR A 160 2.49 -5.72 4.28
N GLY A 161 2.57 -4.74 3.39
CA GLY A 161 1.49 -4.28 2.52
C GLY A 161 0.96 -5.39 1.65
N GLY A 162 1.80 -6.38 1.29
CA GLY A 162 1.36 -7.58 0.61
C GLY A 162 0.37 -8.41 1.41
N LYS A 163 0.60 -8.58 2.71
CA LYS A 163 -0.29 -9.36 3.58
C LYS A 163 -1.64 -8.67 3.76
N MET A 164 -1.62 -7.35 3.93
CA MET A 164 -2.83 -6.52 4.00
C MET A 164 -3.58 -6.52 2.67
N THR A 165 -2.88 -6.40 1.55
CA THR A 165 -3.44 -6.44 0.20
C THR A 165 -4.06 -7.78 -0.15
N ALA A 166 -3.45 -8.89 0.26
CA ALA A 166 -4.02 -10.22 0.03
C ALA A 166 -5.39 -10.37 0.73
N ALA A 167 -5.49 -9.94 1.99
CA ALA A 167 -6.75 -9.95 2.73
C ALA A 167 -7.78 -8.98 2.11
N PHE A 168 -7.36 -7.75 1.81
CA PHE A 168 -8.21 -6.73 1.20
C PHE A 168 -8.70 -7.12 -0.20
N GLY A 169 -7.84 -7.69 -1.04
CA GLY A 169 -8.21 -8.14 -2.39
C GLY A 169 -9.33 -9.18 -2.38
N VAL A 170 -9.27 -10.15 -1.45
CA VAL A 170 -10.36 -11.13 -1.26
C VAL A 170 -11.63 -10.45 -0.76
N ARG A 171 -11.53 -9.54 0.20
CA ARG A 171 -12.68 -8.80 0.73
C ARG A 171 -13.35 -7.92 -0.33
N LEU A 172 -12.55 -7.21 -1.12
CA LEU A 172 -13.00 -6.36 -2.22
C LEU A 172 -13.68 -7.19 -3.32
N TYR A 173 -13.09 -8.32 -3.71
CA TYR A 173 -13.71 -9.22 -4.69
C TYR A 173 -15.10 -9.69 -4.25
N LYS A 174 -15.26 -10.05 -2.97
CA LYS A 174 -16.56 -10.42 -2.39
C LYS A 174 -17.54 -9.23 -2.39
N ALA A 175 -17.08 -8.04 -2.01
CA ALA A 175 -17.87 -6.81 -2.02
C ALA A 175 -18.40 -6.46 -3.42
N ILE A 176 -17.56 -6.62 -4.45
CA ILE A 176 -17.95 -6.42 -5.84
C ILE A 176 -18.99 -7.46 -6.26
N SER A 177 -18.75 -8.73 -5.92
CA SER A 177 -19.64 -9.85 -6.29
C SER A 177 -21.03 -9.75 -5.64
N SER A 178 -21.12 -9.17 -4.44
CA SER A 178 -22.40 -8.93 -3.74
C SER A 178 -23.09 -7.62 -4.15
N GLY A 179 -22.43 -6.77 -4.94
CA GLY A 179 -22.94 -5.45 -5.30
C GLY A 179 -22.79 -4.38 -4.21
N GLU A 180 -22.01 -4.66 -3.16
CA GLU A 180 -21.72 -3.73 -2.06
C GLU A 180 -20.87 -2.52 -2.53
N ILE A 181 -20.04 -2.72 -3.57
CA ILE A 181 -19.26 -1.67 -4.21
C ILE A 181 -19.21 -1.89 -5.72
N ARG A 182 -19.32 -0.81 -6.50
CA ARG A 182 -19.04 -0.81 -7.93
C ARG A 182 -17.60 -0.39 -8.17
N CYS A 183 -16.79 -1.33 -8.64
CA CYS A 183 -15.38 -1.08 -8.95
C CYS A 183 -14.93 -1.96 -10.11
N ASN A 184 -14.16 -1.40 -11.05
CA ASN A 184 -13.57 -2.13 -12.17
C ASN A 184 -12.20 -2.74 -11.77
N PHE A 185 -12.20 -3.54 -10.69
CA PHE A 185 -11.01 -4.15 -10.11
C PHE A 185 -10.37 -5.18 -11.05
N LYS A 186 -9.05 -5.07 -11.27
CA LYS A 186 -8.30 -5.87 -12.24
C LYS A 186 -7.32 -6.84 -11.62
N ALA A 187 -6.43 -6.36 -10.76
CA ALA A 187 -5.38 -7.19 -10.20
C ALA A 187 -4.78 -6.59 -8.92
N VAL A 188 -4.08 -7.45 -8.20
CA VAL A 188 -3.12 -7.10 -7.16
C VAL A 188 -1.71 -7.40 -7.67
N ALA A 189 -0.75 -6.54 -7.35
CA ALA A 189 0.67 -6.75 -7.60
C ALA A 189 1.43 -6.57 -6.28
N LEU A 190 2.28 -7.55 -5.98
CA LEU A 190 2.96 -7.68 -4.69
C LEU A 190 4.46 -7.47 -4.91
N GLY A 191 4.99 -6.29 -4.54
CA GLY A 191 6.43 -6.04 -4.49
C GLY A 191 7.01 -6.59 -3.20
N ASP A 192 8.08 -7.39 -3.27
CA ASP A 192 8.91 -7.83 -2.14
C ASP A 192 8.13 -8.12 -0.84
N SER A 193 7.05 -8.89 -0.98
CA SER A 193 5.97 -8.91 0.01
C SER A 193 6.16 -9.96 1.10
N TRP A 194 5.89 -9.55 2.34
CA TRP A 194 5.93 -10.42 3.51
C TRP A 194 4.61 -11.20 3.69
N ILE A 195 4.39 -12.23 2.86
CA ILE A 195 3.15 -13.03 2.86
C ILE A 195 3.20 -14.17 3.87
N SER A 196 4.15 -15.10 3.65
CA SER A 196 4.39 -16.27 4.50
C SER A 196 5.61 -16.02 5.37
N PRO A 197 5.43 -15.72 6.67
CA PRO A 197 6.56 -15.41 7.55
C PRO A 197 7.51 -16.60 7.70
N VAL A 198 6.98 -17.82 7.77
CA VAL A 198 7.79 -19.03 7.94
C VAL A 198 8.64 -19.29 6.71
N ASP A 199 8.05 -19.26 5.52
CA ASP A 199 8.81 -19.48 4.29
C ASP A 199 9.85 -18.38 4.09
N SER A 200 9.50 -17.12 4.38
CA SER A 200 10.43 -16.00 4.25
C SER A 200 11.64 -16.16 5.17
N VAL A 201 11.42 -16.35 6.48
CA VAL A 201 12.51 -16.46 7.47
C VAL A 201 13.41 -17.66 7.22
N LEU A 202 12.85 -18.79 6.82
CA LEU A 202 13.62 -20.01 6.56
C LEU A 202 14.49 -19.91 5.29
N THR A 203 14.20 -18.97 4.39
CA THR A 203 15.00 -18.77 3.17
C THR A 203 16.19 -17.84 3.35
N TRP A 204 16.22 -17.01 4.40
CA TRP A 204 17.26 -16.00 4.59
C TRP A 204 18.67 -16.59 4.68
N GLY A 205 18.87 -17.60 5.52
CA GLY A 205 20.16 -18.29 5.64
C GLY A 205 20.63 -18.89 4.30
N PRO A 206 19.84 -19.77 3.66
CA PRO A 206 20.18 -20.34 2.36
C PRO A 206 20.45 -19.31 1.27
N TYR A 207 19.68 -18.22 1.22
CA TYR A 207 19.89 -17.14 0.27
C TYR A 207 21.24 -16.45 0.50
N LEU A 208 21.52 -16.02 1.73
CA LEU A 208 22.78 -15.35 2.09
C LEU A 208 24.00 -16.26 1.88
N TYR A 209 23.87 -17.56 2.13
CA TYR A 209 24.91 -18.55 1.79
C TYR A 209 25.14 -18.63 0.28
N SER A 210 24.07 -18.66 -0.53
CA SER A 210 24.19 -18.77 -2.00
C SER A 210 24.89 -17.57 -2.65
N VAL A 211 24.85 -16.40 -2.01
CA VAL A 211 25.55 -15.19 -2.44
C VAL A 211 26.88 -14.98 -1.71
N SER A 212 27.42 -16.02 -1.06
CA SER A 212 28.71 -16.01 -0.36
C SER A 212 28.82 -15.02 0.81
N LEU A 213 27.69 -14.66 1.44
CA LEU A 213 27.67 -13.83 2.66
C LEU A 213 27.74 -14.64 3.94
N LEU A 214 27.46 -15.94 3.88
CA LEU A 214 27.61 -16.87 4.99
C LEU A 214 28.51 -18.03 4.58
N ASP A 215 29.35 -18.50 5.50
CA ASP A 215 29.99 -19.81 5.41
C ASP A 215 29.07 -20.91 5.98
N GLU A 216 29.49 -22.18 5.90
CA GLU A 216 28.69 -23.32 6.39
C GLU A 216 28.38 -23.23 7.90
N ASN A 217 29.33 -22.74 8.69
CA ASN A 217 29.17 -22.60 10.13
C ASN A 217 28.15 -21.52 10.47
N SER A 218 28.23 -20.37 9.80
CA SER A 218 27.34 -19.23 10.01
C SER A 218 25.93 -19.50 9.49
N LEU A 219 25.81 -20.19 8.36
CA LEU A 219 24.55 -20.72 7.85
C LEU A 219 23.85 -21.59 8.90
N ALA A 220 24.55 -22.53 9.52
CA ALA A 220 23.97 -23.40 10.53
C ALA A 220 23.43 -22.61 11.74
N LYS A 221 24.13 -21.56 12.16
CA LYS A 221 23.70 -20.67 13.26
C LYS A 221 22.45 -19.86 12.90
N VAL A 222 22.45 -19.21 11.73
CA VAL A 222 21.28 -18.44 11.25
C VAL A 222 20.06 -19.35 11.10
N ASN A 223 20.24 -20.54 10.51
CA ASN A 223 19.16 -21.51 10.34
C ASN A 223 18.58 -22.02 11.66
N ALA A 224 19.40 -22.21 12.69
CA ALA A 224 18.92 -22.65 14.00
C ALA A 224 17.96 -21.63 14.63
N VAL A 225 18.25 -20.32 14.50
CA VAL A 225 17.37 -19.26 15.00
C VAL A 225 16.12 -19.14 14.13
N ALA A 226 16.28 -19.19 12.80
CA ALA A 226 15.16 -19.18 11.85
C ALA A 226 14.16 -20.33 12.11
N GLN A 227 14.66 -21.54 12.38
CA GLN A 227 13.83 -22.69 12.75
C GLN A 227 13.10 -22.49 14.08
N SER A 228 13.72 -21.80 15.04
CA SER A 228 13.08 -21.45 16.31
C SER A 228 11.90 -20.50 16.08
N THR A 229 12.05 -19.52 15.17
CA THR A 229 10.95 -18.65 14.73
C THR A 229 9.80 -19.46 14.13
N ALA A 230 10.10 -20.38 13.20
CA ALA A 230 9.08 -21.23 12.57
C ALA A 230 8.32 -22.09 13.59
N LYS A 231 9.03 -22.71 14.54
CA LYS A 231 8.43 -23.51 15.61
C LYS A 231 7.52 -22.68 16.52
N ALA A 232 7.93 -21.46 16.85
CA ALA A 232 7.09 -20.56 17.65
C ALA A 232 5.79 -20.18 16.92
N VAL A 233 5.84 -20.01 15.60
CA VAL A 233 4.63 -19.79 14.78
C VAL A 233 3.72 -21.03 14.80
N GLU A 234 4.28 -22.23 14.61
CA GLU A 234 3.54 -23.49 14.66
C GLU A 234 2.81 -23.71 16.00
N MET A 235 3.45 -23.30 17.10
CA MET A 235 2.87 -23.36 18.45
C MET A 235 1.89 -22.22 18.76
N GLY A 236 1.59 -21.33 17.82
CA GLY A 236 0.71 -20.17 18.01
C GLY A 236 1.30 -19.09 18.94
N GLN A 237 2.60 -19.12 19.21
CA GLN A 237 3.28 -18.21 20.13
C GLN A 237 3.72 -16.92 19.42
N TYR A 238 2.80 -16.19 18.81
CA TYR A 238 3.13 -15.10 17.88
C TYR A 238 4.03 -14.00 18.47
N LYS A 239 3.85 -13.62 19.74
CA LYS A 239 4.75 -12.66 20.41
C LYS A 239 6.19 -13.18 20.50
N ASN A 240 6.35 -14.47 20.81
CA ASN A 240 7.65 -15.12 20.85
C ASN A 240 8.23 -15.27 19.44
N ALA A 241 7.41 -15.62 18.46
CA ALA A 241 7.82 -15.70 17.06
C ALA A 241 8.35 -14.35 16.55
N THR A 242 7.69 -13.23 16.85
CA THR A 242 8.20 -11.89 16.51
C THR A 242 9.54 -11.58 17.17
N LYS A 243 9.75 -12.04 18.41
CA LYS A 243 11.07 -11.90 19.07
C LYS A 243 12.14 -12.72 18.34
N LEU A 244 11.87 -13.99 18.08
CA LEU A 244 12.82 -14.90 17.41
C LEU A 244 13.11 -14.47 15.97
N TRP A 245 12.13 -13.87 15.30
CA TRP A 245 12.31 -13.23 14.00
C TRP A 245 13.37 -12.11 14.07
N GLY A 246 13.23 -11.18 15.01
CA GLY A 246 14.26 -10.15 15.23
C GLY A 246 15.61 -10.72 15.70
N ASP A 247 15.60 -11.80 16.48
CA ASP A 247 16.84 -12.52 16.84
C ASP A 247 17.49 -13.17 15.61
N THR A 248 16.71 -13.56 14.59
CA THR A 248 17.23 -14.09 13.32
C THR A 248 17.93 -12.99 12.52
N GLU A 249 17.36 -11.79 12.46
CA GLU A 249 18.00 -10.62 11.82
C GLU A 249 19.28 -10.19 12.55
N ALA A 250 19.28 -10.28 13.89
CA ALA A 250 20.48 -10.03 14.68
C ALA A 250 21.59 -11.05 14.37
N ALA A 251 21.24 -12.33 14.22
CA ALA A 251 22.19 -13.35 13.80
C ALA A 251 22.74 -13.09 12.39
N ILE A 252 21.89 -12.68 11.45
CA ILE A 252 22.36 -12.27 10.11
C ILE A 252 23.36 -11.13 10.23
N THR A 253 23.02 -10.08 10.98
CA THR A 253 23.88 -8.91 11.20
C THR A 253 25.24 -9.31 11.76
N GLU A 254 25.26 -10.20 12.76
CA GLU A 254 26.49 -10.71 13.40
C GLU A 254 27.38 -11.48 12.43
N TYR A 255 26.79 -12.23 11.49
CA TYR A 255 27.54 -13.17 10.64
C TYR A 255 27.76 -12.72 9.19
N THR A 256 27.32 -11.52 8.80
CA THR A 256 27.40 -11.02 7.41
C THR A 256 28.06 -9.64 7.28
N ASP A 257 28.94 -9.27 8.22
CA ASP A 257 29.53 -7.93 8.30
C ASP A 257 28.46 -6.80 8.30
N ASN A 258 27.37 -7.05 9.05
CA ASN A 258 26.25 -6.12 9.19
C ASN A 258 25.68 -5.67 7.83
N VAL A 259 25.32 -6.66 7.02
CA VAL A 259 24.63 -6.45 5.75
C VAL A 259 23.27 -5.77 5.97
N ASP A 260 22.85 -4.91 5.05
CA ASP A 260 21.49 -4.39 5.03
C ASP A 260 20.49 -5.48 4.60
N VAL A 261 19.50 -5.76 5.46
CA VAL A 261 18.47 -6.78 5.22
C VAL A 261 17.46 -6.39 4.13
N TYR A 262 17.42 -5.12 3.73
CA TYR A 262 16.64 -4.60 2.60
C TYR A 262 17.45 -4.51 1.31
N ASN A 263 18.78 -4.35 1.40
CA ASN A 263 19.67 -4.37 0.24
C ASN A 263 21.01 -5.03 0.57
N ILE A 264 21.13 -6.33 0.26
CA ILE A 264 22.28 -7.14 0.65
C ILE A 264 23.62 -6.74 0.00
N LEU A 265 23.61 -5.79 -0.95
CA LEU A 265 24.82 -5.23 -1.54
C LEU A 265 25.47 -4.16 -0.64
N ILE A 266 24.77 -3.69 0.39
CA ILE A 266 25.25 -2.70 1.34
C ILE A 266 25.80 -3.41 2.57
N HIS A 267 27.13 -3.31 2.75
CA HIS A 267 27.87 -3.86 3.89
C HIS A 267 28.29 -2.75 4.85
N ASN A 268 28.64 -3.13 6.10
CA ASN A 268 29.03 -2.17 7.14
C ASN A 268 28.03 -1.03 7.31
N ALA A 269 26.75 -1.31 7.05
CA ALA A 269 25.74 -0.28 7.02
C ALA A 269 25.75 0.46 8.37
N PRO A 270 25.87 1.80 8.39
CA PRO A 270 26.21 2.54 9.59
C PRO A 270 25.24 2.18 10.74
N PRO A 271 25.75 2.07 11.99
CA PRO A 271 24.91 1.74 13.12
C PRO A 271 23.78 2.76 13.20
N PHE A 272 22.56 2.25 13.26
CA PHE A 272 21.36 3.07 13.26
C PHE A 272 21.34 4.07 14.41
N PRO A 273 20.87 5.31 14.20
CA PRO A 273 20.64 6.23 15.30
C PRO A 273 19.58 5.63 16.23
N LYS A 274 19.99 5.29 17.47
CA LYS A 274 19.08 4.81 18.49
C LYS A 274 18.01 5.86 18.75
N SER A 275 16.74 5.47 18.77
CA SER A 275 15.68 6.35 19.26
C SER A 275 15.93 6.62 20.75
N ASN A 276 16.17 7.89 21.11
CA ASN A 276 16.32 8.32 22.50
C ASN A 276 15.08 7.98 23.36
N LEU A 277 13.92 7.79 22.72
CA LEU A 277 12.66 7.44 23.39
C LEU A 277 12.50 5.94 23.65
N LEU A 278 13.11 5.08 22.83
CA LEU A 278 12.93 3.63 22.91
C LEU A 278 14.15 2.89 23.50
N GLY A 279 15.31 3.54 23.56
CA GLY A 279 16.54 2.96 24.13
C GLY A 279 16.92 1.61 23.51
N GLU A 280 17.48 0.70 24.31
CA GLU A 280 17.87 -0.66 23.88
C GLU A 280 16.74 -1.70 24.00
N THR A 281 15.49 -1.25 24.12
CA THR A 281 14.35 -2.16 24.12
C THR A 281 14.26 -2.92 22.80
N GLN A 282 13.51 -4.03 22.79
CA GLN A 282 13.24 -4.78 21.56
C GLN A 282 12.61 -3.88 20.48
N LEU A 283 11.65 -3.03 20.88
CA LEU A 283 11.03 -2.06 19.97
C LEU A 283 12.04 -1.01 19.49
N GLY A 284 12.96 -0.57 20.35
CA GLY A 284 14.06 0.32 19.98
C GLY A 284 15.00 -0.30 18.94
N ARG A 285 15.30 -1.60 19.05
CA ARG A 285 16.08 -2.34 18.04
C ARG A 285 15.34 -2.46 16.72
N LEU A 286 14.08 -2.91 16.73
CA LEU A 286 13.26 -3.00 15.50
C LEU A 286 13.08 -1.63 14.82
N TYR A 287 12.81 -0.57 15.60
CA TYR A 287 12.74 0.78 15.09
C TYR A 287 14.06 1.19 14.42
N SER A 288 15.18 0.93 15.10
CA SER A 288 16.50 1.22 14.54
C SER A 288 16.63 0.51 13.20
N THR A 289 16.45 -0.81 13.16
CA THR A 289 16.62 -1.65 11.96
C THR A 289 15.71 -1.26 10.79
N HIS A 290 14.42 -1.03 11.04
CA HIS A 290 13.43 -0.90 9.97
C HIS A 290 12.99 0.54 9.67
N VAL A 291 13.26 1.47 10.59
CA VAL A 291 12.81 2.88 10.47
C VAL A 291 13.99 3.85 10.50
N GLY A 292 15.00 3.58 11.33
CA GLY A 292 16.13 4.49 11.54
C GLY A 292 16.94 4.80 10.28
N ARG A 293 17.12 3.84 9.36
CA ARG A 293 17.86 4.04 8.09
C ARG A 293 17.12 4.90 7.07
N LEU A 294 15.79 4.98 7.17
CA LEU A 294 14.95 5.74 6.22
C LEU A 294 15.21 7.25 6.28
N TYR A 295 15.95 7.72 7.29
CA TYR A 295 16.33 9.13 7.45
C TYR A 295 17.72 9.49 6.91
N THR A 296 18.53 8.52 6.48
CA THR A 296 19.96 8.77 6.19
C THR A 296 20.41 8.48 4.77
N ASP A 297 19.63 7.74 3.96
CA ASP A 297 20.07 7.35 2.61
C ASP A 297 19.24 8.05 1.51
N PRO A 298 19.84 8.86 0.63
CA PRO A 298 19.14 9.35 -0.56
C PRO A 298 18.91 8.19 -1.53
N LEU A 299 17.65 7.79 -1.70
CA LEU A 299 17.15 6.75 -2.63
C LEU A 299 17.54 6.95 -4.11
N THR A 300 18.32 7.97 -4.44
CA THR A 300 18.93 8.17 -5.76
C THR A 300 20.09 7.20 -6.07
N ALA A 301 20.46 6.31 -5.13
CA ALA A 301 21.56 5.35 -5.28
C ALA A 301 21.11 3.89 -5.55
N LEU A 302 19.80 3.65 -5.71
CA LEU A 302 19.24 2.37 -6.19
C LEU A 302 19.08 2.37 -7.71
#